data_AF-A0A016BVL3-F1
#
_entry.id   AF-A0A016BVL3-F1
#
_cell.length_a   1.000
_cell.length_b   1.000
_cell.length_c   1.000
_cell.angle_alpha   90.00
_cell.angle_beta   90.00
_cell.angle_gamma   90.00
#
_symmetry.space_group_name_H-M   'P 1'
#
loop_
_entity.id
_entity.type
_entity.pdbx_description
1 polymer ?
#
loop_
_entity_poly.entity_id
_entity_poly.type
_entity_poly.pdbx_seq_one_letter_code
_entity_poly.pdbx_strand_id
1 'polypeptide(L)'
;MIIYNMTISQKEITESLLSYLKSKKSVSTFTDDYYYHLQSLGYSEIEIEQIIPILIQAGYICYLGNDQYWIQMTDKGEKFYTTKGHLKRYTTKEKLEIAGAIAGIIGTLIALVSILC
;
A
#
# COMPACT_ATOMS: atom_id res chain seq x y z
N MET A 1 11.95 15.59 -3.89
CA MET A 1 10.86 15.77 -4.87
C MET A 1 10.01 14.51 -4.87
N ILE A 2 8.69 14.70 -4.89
CA ILE A 2 7.62 13.88 -4.30
C ILE A 2 7.44 12.52 -4.98
N ILE A 3 7.21 11.43 -4.22
CA ILE A 3 6.08 10.50 -4.46
C ILE A 3 5.57 9.94 -3.11
N TYR A 4 4.77 10.73 -2.38
CA TYR A 4 3.85 10.25 -1.34
C TYR A 4 2.40 10.17 -1.84
N ASN A 5 2.16 10.38 -3.15
CA ASN A 5 0.82 10.37 -3.73
C ASN A 5 0.44 9.00 -4.31
N MET A 6 0.69 7.93 -3.55
CA MET A 6 -0.04 6.69 -3.80
C MET A 6 -1.45 6.83 -3.22
N THR A 7 -2.46 6.45 -3.99
CA THR A 7 -3.82 6.28 -3.47
C THR A 7 -3.84 5.18 -2.40
N ILE A 8 -4.94 5.07 -1.65
CA ILE A 8 -5.10 4.00 -0.64
C ILE A 8 -4.98 2.62 -1.31
N SER A 9 -5.68 2.40 -2.44
CA SER A 9 -5.59 1.15 -3.21
C SER A 9 -4.14 0.85 -3.65
N GLN A 10 -3.43 1.85 -4.18
CA GLN A 10 -2.03 1.67 -4.60
C GLN A 10 -1.12 1.30 -3.42
N LYS A 11 -1.34 1.85 -2.23
CA LYS A 11 -0.59 1.47 -1.01
C LYS A 11 -0.87 0.04 -0.61
N GLU A 12 -2.14 -0.39 -0.65
CA GLU A 12 -2.53 -1.76 -0.29
C GLU A 12 -1.94 -2.80 -1.25
N ILE A 13 -1.95 -2.52 -2.56
CA ILE A 13 -1.30 -3.38 -3.56
C ILE A 13 0.21 -3.43 -3.32
N THR A 14 0.84 -2.29 -3.06
CA THR A 14 2.28 -2.19 -2.76
C THR A 14 2.65 -3.03 -1.55
N GLU A 15 1.88 -2.94 -0.47
CA GLU A 15 2.11 -3.74 0.74
C GLU A 15 1.95 -5.23 0.48
N SER A 16 0.90 -5.61 -0.25
CA SER A 16 0.65 -7.01 -0.61
C SER A 16 1.80 -7.57 -1.43
N LEU A 17 2.29 -6.82 -2.42
CA LEU A 17 3.44 -7.20 -3.23
C LEU A 17 4.73 -7.34 -2.40
N LEU A 18 5.07 -6.33 -1.59
CA LEU A 18 6.29 -6.37 -0.79
C LEU A 18 6.26 -7.49 0.27
N SER A 19 5.08 -7.72 0.88
CA SER A 19 4.86 -8.83 1.81
C SER A 19 5.06 -10.19 1.11
N TYR A 20 4.51 -10.34 -0.10
CA TYR A 20 4.70 -11.53 -0.92
C TYR A 20 6.17 -11.77 -1.23
N LEU A 21 6.88 -10.76 -1.74
CA LEU A 21 8.32 -10.85 -2.05
C LEU A 21 9.14 -11.20 -0.82
N LYS A 22 8.84 -10.61 0.35
CA LYS A 22 9.52 -10.93 1.61
C LYS A 22 9.26 -12.35 2.09
N SER A 23 8.09 -12.91 1.81
CA SER A 23 7.72 -14.29 2.19
C SER A 23 8.44 -15.36 1.35
N LYS A 24 8.96 -14.99 0.17
CA LYS A 24 9.71 -15.92 -0.67
C LYS A 24 11.09 -16.15 -0.07
N LYS A 25 11.51 -17.42 -0.05
CA LYS A 25 12.88 -17.83 0.30
C LYS A 25 13.90 -17.42 -0.77
N SER A 26 13.43 -17.05 -1.96
CA SER A 26 14.23 -16.59 -3.08
C SER A 26 14.41 -15.08 -3.01
N VAL A 27 15.58 -14.61 -3.46
CA VAL A 27 15.92 -13.18 -3.61
C VAL A 27 15.02 -12.51 -4.67
N SER A 28 14.47 -13.31 -5.58
CA SER A 28 13.69 -12.86 -6.72
C SER A 28 12.47 -13.73 -6.94
N THR A 29 11.45 -13.15 -7.57
CA THR A 29 10.21 -13.84 -7.94
C THR A 29 9.88 -13.58 -9.40
N PHE A 30 9.32 -14.59 -10.07
CA PHE A 30 8.86 -14.45 -11.44
C PHE A 30 7.71 -13.44 -11.52
N THR A 31 7.61 -12.71 -12.61
CA THR A 31 6.61 -11.65 -12.77
C THR A 31 5.19 -12.21 -12.68
N ASP A 32 4.93 -13.33 -13.35
CA ASP A 32 3.62 -13.97 -13.33
C ASP A 32 3.21 -14.44 -11.91
N ASP A 33 4.17 -14.89 -11.11
CA ASP A 33 3.91 -15.41 -9.78
C ASP A 33 3.35 -14.36 -8.82
N TYR A 34 3.86 -13.12 -8.87
CA TYR A 34 3.28 -12.04 -8.06
C TYR A 34 1.97 -11.54 -8.67
N TYR A 35 1.85 -11.59 -9.99
CA TYR A 35 0.65 -11.18 -10.72
C TYR A 35 -0.55 -12.03 -10.30
N TYR A 36 -0.40 -13.36 -10.34
CA TYR A 36 -1.40 -14.30 -9.85
C TYR A 36 -1.69 -14.13 -8.36
N HIS A 37 -0.67 -13.85 -7.55
CA HIS A 37 -0.88 -13.58 -6.14
C HIS A 37 -1.79 -12.36 -5.92
N LEU A 38 -1.53 -11.24 -6.58
CA LEU A 38 -2.34 -10.03 -6.44
C LEU A 38 -3.75 -10.22 -7.00
N GLN A 39 -3.90 -10.93 -8.13
CA GLN A 39 -5.23 -11.29 -8.65
C GLN A 39 -6.01 -12.15 -7.66
N SER A 40 -5.35 -13.10 -6.96
CA SER A 40 -6.00 -13.94 -5.94
C SER A 40 -6.51 -13.13 -4.73
N LEU A 41 -5.96 -11.92 -4.50
CA LEU A 41 -6.43 -10.98 -3.48
C LEU A 41 -7.57 -10.07 -3.98
N GLY A 42 -7.99 -10.21 -5.23
CA GLY A 42 -9.09 -9.46 -5.84
C GLY A 42 -8.69 -8.18 -6.57
N TYR A 43 -7.39 -7.92 -6.75
CA TYR A 43 -6.93 -6.79 -7.56
C TYR A 43 -7.10 -7.08 -9.06
N SER A 44 -7.58 -6.09 -9.80
CA SER A 44 -7.71 -6.20 -11.25
C SER A 44 -6.35 -6.15 -11.94
N GLU A 45 -6.28 -6.77 -13.12
CA GLU A 45 -5.10 -6.73 -13.99
C GLU A 45 -4.60 -5.30 -14.24
N ILE A 46 -5.52 -4.38 -14.54
CA ILE A 46 -5.24 -2.97 -14.80
C ILE A 46 -4.60 -2.29 -13.58
N GLU A 47 -5.09 -2.57 -12.36
CA GLU A 47 -4.52 -2.00 -11.14
C GLU A 47 -3.09 -2.49 -10.89
N ILE A 48 -2.83 -3.77 -11.17
CA ILE A 48 -1.50 -4.37 -11.01
C ILE A 48 -0.53 -3.79 -12.04
N GLU A 49 -0.91 -3.77 -13.32
CA GLU A 49 -0.10 -3.20 -14.41
C GLU A 49 0.28 -1.74 -14.18
N GLN A 50 -0.63 -0.93 -13.60
CA GLN A 50 -0.37 0.47 -13.32
C GLN A 50 0.60 0.67 -12.15
N ILE A 51 0.58 -0.19 -11.14
CA ILE A 51 1.36 0.03 -9.91
C ILE A 51 2.82 -0.40 -10.06
N ILE A 52 3.11 -1.43 -10.84
CA ILE A 52 4.46 -1.98 -11.00
C ILE A 52 5.47 -0.95 -11.52
N PRO A 53 5.23 -0.22 -12.62
CA PRO A 53 6.17 0.80 -13.08
C PRO A 53 6.35 1.94 -12.07
N ILE A 54 5.30 2.29 -11.30
CA ILE A 54 5.39 3.29 -10.23
C ILE A 54 6.34 2.81 -9.13
N LEU A 55 6.25 1.54 -8.73
CA LEU A 55 7.10 0.96 -7.68
C LEU A 55 8.55 0.82 -8.12
N ILE A 56 8.79 0.50 -9.39
CA ILE A 56 10.11 0.48 -9.99
C ILE A 56 10.71 1.89 -10.04
N GLN A 57 9.96 2.86 -10.56
CA GLN A 57 10.41 4.26 -10.64
C GLN A 57 10.68 4.86 -9.26
N ALA A 58 9.84 4.50 -8.27
CA ALA A 58 10.04 4.91 -6.90
C ALA A 58 11.16 4.12 -6.18
N GLY A 59 11.69 3.06 -6.81
CA GLY A 59 12.79 2.25 -6.30
C GLY A 59 12.42 1.34 -5.14
N TYR A 60 11.15 0.95 -4.99
CA TYR A 60 10.74 -0.05 -3.97
C TYR A 60 11.00 -1.49 -4.42
N ILE A 61 10.93 -1.73 -5.73
CA ILE A 61 11.26 -2.99 -6.39
C ILE A 61 12.12 -2.71 -7.63
N CYS A 62 12.81 -3.71 -8.15
CA CYS A 62 13.54 -3.62 -9.41
C CYS A 62 13.42 -4.93 -10.20
N TYR A 63 13.67 -4.86 -11.51
CA TYR A 63 13.90 -6.05 -12.32
C TYR A 63 15.31 -6.59 -12.07
N LEU A 64 15.43 -7.92 -12.11
CA LEU A 64 16.70 -8.63 -12.05
C LEU A 64 17.19 -8.92 -13.46
N GLY A 65 18.38 -8.40 -13.79
CA GLY A 65 18.92 -8.53 -15.13
C GLY A 65 18.29 -7.55 -16.12
N ASN A 66 18.37 -7.89 -17.40
CA ASN A 66 17.84 -7.07 -18.50
C ASN A 66 16.43 -7.49 -18.92
N ASP A 67 15.87 -8.47 -18.24
CA ASP A 67 14.63 -9.14 -18.58
C ASP A 67 13.56 -8.85 -17.52
N GLN A 68 12.38 -8.41 -17.97
CA GLN A 68 11.26 -7.97 -17.11
C GLN A 68 10.53 -9.15 -16.42
N TYR A 69 11.16 -10.32 -16.38
CA TYR A 69 10.59 -11.57 -15.89
C TYR A 69 10.84 -11.81 -14.42
N TRP A 70 11.83 -11.14 -13.83
CA TRP A 70 12.20 -11.34 -12.43
C TRP A 70 12.15 -10.02 -11.70
N ILE A 71 11.40 -9.97 -10.61
CA ILE A 71 11.37 -8.82 -9.71
C ILE A 71 12.03 -9.14 -8.38
N GLN A 72 12.68 -8.14 -7.81
CA GLN A 72 13.28 -8.19 -6.48
C GLN A 72 12.87 -6.95 -5.69
N MET A 73 12.69 -7.14 -4.38
CA MET A 73 12.52 -6.04 -3.44
C MET A 73 13.87 -5.35 -3.16
N THR A 74 13.90 -4.02 -3.21
CA THR A 74 15.10 -3.23 -2.85
C THR A 74 15.16 -2.97 -1.35
N ASP A 75 16.31 -2.49 -0.85
CA ASP A 75 16.46 -2.02 0.53
C ASP A 75 15.41 -0.95 0.91
N LYS A 76 14.99 -0.12 -0.06
CA LYS A 76 13.95 0.89 0.15
C LYS A 76 12.57 0.25 0.29
N GLY A 77 12.26 -0.76 -0.52
CA GLY A 77 11.06 -1.59 -0.37
C GLY A 77 11.02 -2.30 0.99
N GLU A 78 12.15 -2.86 1.41
CA GLU A 78 12.27 -3.53 2.70
C GLU A 78 12.08 -2.54 3.87
N LYS A 79 12.69 -1.35 3.80
CA LYS A 79 12.46 -0.28 4.80
C LYS A 79 11.00 0.16 4.84
N PHE A 80 10.34 0.30 3.69
CA PHE A 80 8.92 0.66 3.64
C PHE A 80 8.05 -0.42 4.33
N TYR A 81 8.31 -1.69 4.04
CA TYR A 81 7.62 -2.82 4.67
C TYR A 81 7.86 -2.89 6.18
N THR A 82 9.12 -2.81 6.62
CA THR A 82 9.51 -2.93 8.03
C THR A 82 9.08 -1.74 8.88
N THR A 83 9.02 -0.53 8.32
CA THR A 83 8.51 0.66 9.02
C THR A 83 7.02 0.49 9.41
N LYS A 84 6.29 -0.44 8.77
CA LYS A 84 4.91 -0.81 9.16
C LYS A 84 4.79 -1.84 10.28
N GLY A 85 5.88 -2.42 10.78
CA GLY A 85 5.88 -3.09 12.09
C GLY A 85 5.39 -2.17 13.23
N HIS A 86 5.35 -0.85 12.99
CA HIS A 86 4.84 0.19 13.89
C HIS A 86 3.51 0.85 13.46
N LEU A 87 2.94 0.53 12.30
CA LEU A 87 1.62 1.03 11.94
C LEU A 87 0.58 0.10 12.56
N LYS A 88 0.15 0.47 13.78
CA LYS A 88 -0.94 -0.15 14.55
C LYS A 88 -2.01 -0.67 13.59
N ARG A 89 -2.18 -2.00 13.55
CA ARG A 89 -3.29 -2.65 12.86
C ARG A 89 -4.55 -2.29 13.65
N TYR A 90 -5.19 -1.17 13.30
CA TYR A 90 -6.39 -0.72 14.00
C TYR A 90 -7.44 -1.82 13.90
N THR A 91 -7.82 -2.36 15.05
CA THR A 91 -8.89 -3.34 15.16
C THR A 91 -10.21 -2.69 14.73
N THR A 92 -11.21 -3.48 14.31
CA THR A 92 -12.52 -2.96 13.89
C THR A 92 -13.16 -2.03 14.95
N LYS A 93 -12.85 -2.27 16.23
CA LYS A 93 -13.25 -1.42 17.36
C LYS A 93 -12.57 -0.04 17.33
N GLU A 94 -11.26 0.02 17.14
CA GLU A 94 -10.53 1.31 17.07
C GLU A 94 -10.91 2.12 15.82
N LYS A 95 -11.23 1.47 14.69
CA LYS A 95 -11.76 2.16 13.50
C LYS A 95 -13.11 2.84 13.77
N LEU A 96 -13.98 2.19 14.56
CA LEU A 96 -15.28 2.71 14.98
C LEU A 96 -15.15 3.90 15.95
N GLU A 97 -14.21 3.83 16.89
CA GLU A 97 -13.95 4.93 17.84
C GLU A 97 -13.39 6.17 17.13
N ILE A 98 -12.51 5.99 16.14
CA ILE A 98 -11.99 7.10 15.32
C ILE A 98 -13.10 7.71 14.46
N ALA A 99 -13.95 6.89 13.84
CA ALA A 99 -15.09 7.37 13.05
C ALA A 99 -16.09 8.16 13.92
N GLY A 100 -16.36 7.68 15.15
CA GLY A 100 -17.19 8.38 16.13
C GLY A 100 -16.59 9.71 16.58
N ALA A 101 -15.28 9.76 16.82
CA ALA A 101 -14.58 10.99 17.19
C ALA A 101 -14.63 12.04 16.07
N ILE A 102 -14.45 11.63 14.82
CA ILE A 102 -14.56 12.53 13.66
C ILE A 102 -15.99 13.05 13.48
N ALA A 103 -16.99 12.19 13.62
CA ALA A 103 -18.40 12.58 13.56
C ALA A 103 -18.76 13.59 14.67
N GLY A 104 -18.23 13.42 15.87
CA GLY A 104 -18.42 14.35 16.99
C GLY A 104 -17.80 15.73 16.76
N ILE A 105 -16.61 15.80 16.16
CA ILE A 105 -15.94 17.07 15.81
C ILE A 105 -16.74 17.81 14.72
N ILE A 106 -17.20 17.09 13.68
CA ILE A 106 -17.99 17.69 12.59
C ILE A 106 -19.34 18.21 13.12
N GLY A 107 -20.03 17.43 13.96
CA GLY A 107 -21.29 17.86 14.56
C GLY A 107 -21.15 19.10 15.44
N THR A 108 -20.04 19.20 16.19
CA THR A 108 -19.74 20.38 17.03
C THR A 108 -19.44 21.62 16.19
N LEU A 109 -18.74 21.45 15.07
CA LEU A 109 -18.43 22.56 14.16
C LEU A 109 -19.70 23.12 13.50
N ILE A 110 -20.62 22.25 13.07
CA ILE A 110 -21.91 22.64 12.49
C ILE A 110 -22.75 23.41 13.52
N ALA A 111 -22.82 22.93 14.76
CA ALA A 111 -23.56 23.59 15.83
C ALA A 111 -23.02 25.00 16.14
N LEU A 112 -21.70 25.21 16.09
CA LEU A 112 -21.09 26.53 16.28
C LEU A 112 -21.38 27.49 15.12
N VAL A 113 -21.39 26.99 13.88
CA VAL A 113 -21.76 27.80 12.70
C VAL A 113 -23.24 28.19 12.75
N SER A 114 -24.12 27.30 13.22
CA SER A 114 -25.55 27.60 13.36
C SER A 114 -25.90 28.60 14.47
N ILE A 115 -25.01 28.83 15.44
CA ILE A 115 -25.20 29.85 16.49
C ILE A 115 -24.68 31.23 16.03
N LEU A 116 -23.78 31.27 15.04
CA LEU A 116 -23.17 32.50 14.51
C LEU A 116 -23.89 33.09 13.28
N CYS A 117 -24.94 32.45 12.76
CA CYS A 117 -25.86 32.97 11.73
C CYS A 117 -27.16 33.44 12.36
#